data_AF-A0A2J5HTJ6-F1
#
_entry.id   AF-A0A2J5HTJ6-F1
#
_cell.length_a   1.000
_cell.length_b   1.000
_cell.length_c   1.000
_cell.angle_alpha   90.00
_cell.angle_beta   90.00
_cell.angle_gamma   90.00
#
_symmetry.space_group_name_H-M   'P 1'
#
loop_
_entity.id
_entity.type
_entity.pdbx_description
1 polymer ?
#
loop_
_entity_poly.entity_id
_entity_poly.type
_entity_poly.pdbx_seq_one_letter_code
_entity_poly.pdbx_strand_id
1 'polypeptide(L)'
;MNEINANYYQAVQSYLHRPALISDPKRSNIFLFDSTVQSDIHKFTDSGELDRYISSTSKPSTRIISISSRISTQPLGITETSVRTLINAYDIHHSFLDRLLSFGDKPRCSDAGHGGLVMQRREHGAYDVHYLFAYPEAYDNGQSVAWTTRQTCVFHRFDPSGNENLWIFLHAGPRTKLQTAIEADISSGAFPSETSWCSFHLLALATYLWNWRWYIRHLGDGIERIVEMALTLNDADLQSVNQSSALNLLKPQYLEDNLAPVKSQVDVALQVVRKLGELNSSLYSQGFIKEPELWKIDNVLAHHRVSLEGSISSVTALERKIRGISQLLAVALNLRNQSVTIEINNRSLDMNRESVDDNATVRVVTLVTLTYLPASFVSTLLGMNLFDFNDPNGKMNFTVSPQFWIFVVIAVPLTALTLGFWYFMMRRRLKNRKQSDCGGNTKFE
;
A
#
# COMPACT_ATOMS: atom_id res chain seq x y z
N MET A 1 -12.41 28.35 -33.17
CA MET A 1 -12.84 27.96 -31.80
C MET A 1 -11.64 27.50 -30.95
N ASN A 2 -10.44 28.09 -31.14
CA ASN A 2 -9.17 27.65 -30.54
C ASN A 2 -8.40 28.83 -29.90
N GLU A 3 -9.06 29.67 -29.11
CA GLU A 3 -8.32 30.41 -28.07
C GLU A 3 -8.28 29.52 -26.83
N ILE A 4 -7.40 28.53 -26.85
CA ILE A 4 -7.12 27.76 -25.64
C ILE A 4 -6.33 28.69 -24.72
N ASN A 5 -7.10 29.23 -23.79
CA ASN A 5 -6.76 29.95 -22.58
C ASN A 5 -5.25 30.05 -22.34
N ALA A 6 -4.70 31.26 -22.50
CA ALA A 6 -3.37 31.63 -22.03
C ALA A 6 -3.12 31.26 -20.55
N ASN A 7 -4.19 30.89 -19.84
CA ASN A 7 -4.22 30.52 -18.44
C ASN A 7 -4.53 29.02 -18.18
N TYR A 8 -4.60 28.13 -19.18
CA TYR A 8 -4.94 26.71 -18.89
C TYR A 8 -3.90 26.07 -17.95
N TYR A 9 -2.61 26.24 -18.25
CA TYR A 9 -1.54 25.76 -17.38
C TYR A 9 -1.59 26.42 -15.99
N GLN A 10 -1.82 27.73 -15.93
CA GLN A 10 -1.95 28.48 -14.67
C GLN A 10 -3.15 28.00 -13.84
N ALA A 11 -4.28 27.71 -14.48
CA ALA A 11 -5.49 27.24 -13.82
C ALA A 11 -5.28 25.87 -13.16
N VAL A 12 -4.54 24.98 -13.82
CA VAL A 12 -4.28 23.62 -13.30
C VAL A 12 -3.03 23.51 -12.43
N GLN A 13 -2.19 24.55 -12.39
CA GLN A 13 -0.96 24.57 -11.59
C GLN A 13 -1.22 24.31 -10.10
N SER A 14 -2.37 24.74 -9.57
CA SER A 14 -2.76 24.51 -8.18
C SER A 14 -3.06 23.02 -7.86
N TYR A 15 -3.42 22.23 -8.87
CA TYR A 15 -3.66 20.79 -8.74
C TYR A 15 -2.38 19.96 -8.95
N LEU A 16 -1.35 20.54 -9.57
CA LEU A 16 -0.07 19.88 -9.80
C LEU A 16 0.76 19.90 -8.51
N HIS A 17 1.21 18.72 -8.07
CA HIS A 17 2.12 18.62 -6.92
C HIS A 17 3.52 19.17 -7.23
N ARG A 18 3.94 19.06 -8.49
CA ARG A 18 5.19 19.59 -9.02
C ARG A 18 4.94 20.21 -10.39
N PRO A 19 5.70 21.23 -10.81
CA PRO A 19 5.58 21.79 -12.15
C PRO A 19 5.78 20.71 -13.22
N ALA A 20 4.92 20.69 -14.24
CA ALA A 20 5.07 19.78 -15.37
C ALA A 20 6.13 20.26 -16.37
N LEU A 21 6.36 21.59 -16.42
CA LEU A 21 7.27 22.27 -17.34
C LEU A 21 8.36 23.04 -16.60
N ILE A 22 9.52 23.20 -17.24
CA ILE A 22 10.61 24.04 -16.71
C ILE A 22 10.29 25.53 -16.87
N SER A 23 10.78 26.35 -15.95
CA SER A 23 10.67 27.82 -16.04
C SER A 23 11.87 28.48 -16.72
N ASP A 24 13.06 27.86 -16.65
CA ASP A 24 14.30 28.37 -17.25
C ASP A 24 14.51 27.77 -18.65
N PRO A 25 14.47 28.56 -19.74
CA PRO A 25 14.68 28.08 -21.10
C PRO A 25 15.98 27.30 -21.29
N LYS A 26 17.06 27.66 -20.59
CA LYS A 26 18.40 27.07 -20.76
C LYS A 26 18.56 25.66 -20.21
N ARG A 27 17.50 25.14 -19.57
CA ARG A 27 17.44 23.77 -19.05
C ARG A 27 16.65 22.83 -19.97
N SER A 28 16.42 23.26 -21.22
CA SER A 28 15.67 22.46 -22.18
C SER A 28 16.46 21.22 -22.59
N ASN A 29 15.74 20.17 -22.96
CA ASN A 29 16.34 18.94 -23.47
C ASN A 29 15.43 18.34 -24.54
N ILE A 30 15.57 18.91 -25.74
CA ILE A 30 14.69 18.66 -26.87
C ILE A 30 15.55 18.20 -28.04
N PHE A 31 15.17 17.08 -28.64
CA PHE A 31 15.77 16.57 -29.86
C PHE A 31 14.77 16.73 -30.99
N LEU A 32 15.24 17.20 -32.14
CA LEU A 32 14.41 17.43 -33.31
C LEU A 32 15.07 16.83 -34.55
N PHE A 33 14.28 16.14 -35.35
CA PHE A 33 14.69 15.63 -36.63
C PHE A 33 13.69 16.06 -37.70
N ASP A 34 14.22 16.51 -38.84
CA ASP A 34 13.44 16.86 -40.02
C ASP A 34 13.88 15.97 -41.19
N SER A 35 12.92 15.42 -41.92
CA SER A 35 13.17 14.72 -43.18
C SER A 35 13.53 15.74 -44.28
N THR A 36 14.76 16.23 -44.26
CA THR A 36 15.36 17.05 -45.33
C THR A 36 16.56 16.32 -45.93
N VAL A 37 17.20 16.88 -46.97
CA VAL A 37 18.35 16.27 -47.66
C VAL A 37 19.54 16.02 -46.70
N GLN A 38 19.59 16.71 -45.57
CA GLN A 38 20.61 16.55 -44.54
C GLN A 38 19.95 16.08 -43.22
N SER A 39 20.06 14.77 -42.97
CA SER A 39 19.36 14.04 -41.90
C SER A 39 20.03 14.20 -40.51
N ASP A 40 20.35 15.41 -40.09
CA ASP A 40 21.00 15.66 -38.80
C ASP A 40 19.99 15.85 -37.66
N ILE A 41 20.22 15.17 -36.55
CA ILE A 41 19.42 15.33 -35.32
C ILE A 41 19.89 16.59 -34.59
N HIS A 42 19.00 17.57 -34.47
CA HIS A 42 19.24 18.82 -33.77
C HIS A 42 18.94 18.65 -32.28
N LYS A 43 19.86 19.07 -31.42
CA LYS A 43 19.64 19.11 -29.97
C LYS A 43 19.52 20.55 -29.50
N PHE A 44 18.36 20.89 -28.95
CA PHE A 44 18.10 22.20 -28.35
C PHE A 44 18.24 22.13 -26.83
N THR A 45 19.13 22.96 -26.30
CA THR A 45 19.30 23.17 -24.85
C THR A 45 18.64 24.44 -24.34
N ASP A 46 18.20 25.30 -25.26
CA ASP A 46 17.40 26.49 -24.99
C ASP A 46 16.04 26.41 -25.72
N SER A 47 14.95 26.60 -24.98
CA SER A 47 13.58 26.58 -25.52
C SER A 47 13.34 27.67 -26.58
N GLY A 48 13.99 28.83 -26.46
CA GLY A 48 13.88 29.91 -27.44
C GLY A 48 14.65 29.65 -28.74
N GLU A 49 15.62 28.74 -28.75
CA GLU A 49 16.24 28.26 -30.00
C GLU A 49 15.28 27.39 -30.81
N LEU A 50 14.52 26.53 -30.14
CA LEU A 50 13.47 25.74 -30.77
C LEU A 50 12.39 26.64 -31.38
N ASP A 51 11.91 27.65 -30.64
CA ASP A 51 10.87 28.56 -31.12
C ASP A 51 11.29 29.30 -32.39
N ARG A 52 12.55 29.77 -32.41
CA ARG A 52 13.15 30.38 -33.61
C ARG A 52 13.20 29.39 -34.77
N TYR A 53 13.66 28.17 -34.53
CA TYR A 53 13.75 27.13 -35.55
C TYR A 53 12.39 26.77 -36.15
N ILE A 54 11.38 26.54 -35.31
CA ILE A 54 10.01 26.22 -35.76
C ILE A 54 9.42 27.36 -36.58
N SER A 55 9.70 28.62 -36.21
CA SER A 55 9.17 29.79 -36.90
C SER A 55 9.90 30.12 -38.20
N SER A 56 11.20 29.83 -38.30
CA SER A 56 12.03 30.17 -39.47
C SER A 56 12.09 29.08 -40.54
N THR A 57 11.95 27.82 -40.15
CA THR A 57 12.15 26.66 -41.04
C THR A 57 10.82 26.22 -41.64
N SER A 58 10.78 26.00 -42.95
CA SER A 58 9.59 25.44 -43.61
C SER A 58 9.26 24.06 -43.04
N LYS A 59 7.96 23.71 -43.00
CA LYS A 59 7.53 22.41 -42.50
C LYS A 59 8.02 21.30 -43.43
N PRO A 60 8.82 20.33 -42.96
CA PRO A 60 9.22 19.17 -43.77
C PRO A 60 8.03 18.21 -43.93
N SER A 61 8.15 17.22 -44.81
CA SER A 61 7.16 16.15 -44.91
C SER A 61 7.07 15.34 -43.62
N THR A 62 8.18 15.11 -42.93
CA THR A 62 8.21 14.50 -41.60
C THR A 62 9.06 15.29 -40.62
N ARG A 63 8.51 15.60 -39.44
CA ARG A 63 9.22 16.18 -38.29
C ARG A 63 9.02 15.30 -37.06
N ILE A 64 10.09 15.04 -36.32
CA ILE A 64 10.08 14.30 -35.06
C ILE A 64 10.64 15.20 -33.97
N ILE A 65 9.90 15.37 -32.88
CA ILE A 65 10.29 16.18 -31.73
C ILE A 65 10.25 15.31 -30.48
N SER A 66 11.38 15.11 -29.83
CA SER A 66 11.47 14.38 -28.58
C SER A 66 11.80 15.33 -27.43
N ILE A 67 10.90 15.43 -26.46
CA ILE A 67 11.03 16.28 -25.28
C ILE A 67 11.24 15.37 -24.08
N SER A 68 12.32 15.59 -23.34
CA SER A 68 12.68 14.73 -22.21
C SER A 68 12.78 15.50 -20.90
N SER A 69 12.30 14.88 -19.83
CA SER A 69 12.62 15.30 -18.46
C SER A 69 14.05 14.86 -18.11
N ARG A 70 14.70 15.55 -17.16
CA ARG A 70 16.06 15.18 -16.70
C ARG A 70 16.07 13.88 -15.91
N ILE A 71 15.01 13.63 -15.15
CA ILE A 71 14.66 12.38 -14.47
C ILE A 71 13.14 12.30 -14.43
N SER A 72 12.58 11.10 -14.24
CA SER A 72 11.13 10.85 -14.32
C SER A 72 10.26 11.68 -13.36
N THR A 73 10.83 12.26 -12.30
CA THR A 73 10.12 13.04 -11.27
C THR A 73 10.40 14.55 -11.36
N GLN A 74 10.98 14.98 -12.48
CA GLN A 74 11.25 16.38 -12.79
C GLN A 74 10.40 16.84 -13.98
N PRO A 75 10.21 18.17 -14.11
CA PRO A 75 9.47 18.73 -15.23
C PRO A 75 10.09 18.32 -16.58
N LEU A 76 9.27 18.30 -17.62
CA LEU A 76 9.73 18.16 -19.01
C LEU A 76 10.65 19.32 -19.38
N GLY A 77 11.69 19.02 -20.16
CA GLY A 77 12.69 19.97 -20.62
C GLY A 77 12.20 20.92 -21.70
N ILE A 78 11.04 21.55 -21.51
CA ILE A 78 10.46 22.59 -22.37
C ILE A 78 9.69 23.61 -21.52
N THR A 79 9.70 24.87 -21.92
CA THR A 79 8.96 25.94 -21.23
C THR A 79 7.50 26.01 -21.67
N GLU A 80 6.63 26.60 -20.84
CA GLU A 80 5.22 26.84 -21.19
C GLU A 80 5.07 27.68 -22.47
N THR A 81 5.90 28.72 -22.62
CA THR A 81 5.90 29.59 -23.80
C THR A 81 6.20 28.81 -25.07
N SER A 82 7.18 27.91 -25.04
CA SER A 82 7.55 27.12 -26.23
C SER A 82 6.56 25.99 -26.52
N VAL A 83 5.93 25.41 -25.49
CA VAL A 83 4.78 24.50 -25.70
C VAL A 83 3.65 25.23 -26.42
N ARG A 84 3.36 26.47 -26.04
CA ARG A 84 2.34 27.29 -26.70
C ARG A 84 2.72 27.61 -28.13
N THR A 85 3.97 28.00 -28.38
CA THR A 85 4.49 28.21 -29.74
C THR A 85 4.32 26.96 -30.60
N LEU A 86 4.69 25.79 -30.07
CA LEU A 86 4.56 24.50 -30.76
C LEU A 86 3.10 24.16 -31.08
N ILE A 87 2.21 24.28 -30.09
CA ILE A 87 0.78 23.99 -30.28
C ILE A 87 0.16 24.91 -31.32
N ASN A 88 0.47 26.21 -31.28
CA ASN A 88 -0.06 27.17 -32.23
C ASN A 88 0.52 26.97 -33.63
N ALA A 89 1.82 26.68 -33.76
CA ALA A 89 2.48 26.47 -35.05
C ALA A 89 1.90 25.27 -35.82
N TYR A 90 1.40 24.25 -35.10
CA TYR A 90 0.83 23.05 -35.67
C TYR A 90 -0.69 22.93 -35.49
N ASP A 91 -1.36 23.90 -34.86
CA ASP A 91 -2.79 23.82 -34.49
C ASP A 91 -3.11 22.46 -33.82
N ILE A 92 -2.36 22.14 -32.77
CA ILE A 92 -2.55 20.92 -31.98
C ILE A 92 -3.72 21.13 -31.02
N HIS A 93 -4.64 20.17 -30.96
CA HIS A 93 -5.80 20.26 -30.07
C HIS A 93 -5.38 20.26 -28.58
N HIS A 94 -6.09 21.03 -27.73
CA HIS A 94 -5.75 21.18 -26.30
C HIS A 94 -5.76 19.88 -25.50
N SER A 95 -6.45 18.84 -25.95
CA SER A 95 -6.43 17.54 -25.28
C SER A 95 -5.01 16.95 -25.18
N PHE A 96 -4.08 17.39 -26.03
CA PHE A 96 -2.66 17.03 -25.90
C PHE A 96 -1.99 17.67 -24.67
N LEU A 97 -2.40 18.90 -24.28
CA LEU A 97 -1.85 19.57 -23.09
C LEU A 97 -2.07 18.73 -21.83
N ASP A 98 -3.26 18.16 -21.68
CA ASP A 98 -3.60 17.30 -20.55
C ASP A 98 -2.59 16.15 -20.37
N ARG A 99 -2.10 15.58 -21.48
CA ARG A 99 -1.08 14.50 -21.46
C ARG A 99 0.30 15.00 -21.07
N LEU A 100 0.66 16.19 -21.55
CA LEU A 100 1.92 16.83 -21.22
C LEU A 100 1.98 17.22 -19.74
N LEU A 101 0.84 17.62 -19.16
CA LEU A 101 0.73 18.01 -17.76
C LEU A 101 0.74 16.85 -16.78
N SER A 102 0.62 15.61 -17.27
CA SER A 102 0.83 14.42 -16.45
C SER A 102 2.30 14.26 -16.03
N PHE A 103 3.25 14.92 -16.68
CA PHE A 103 4.68 14.88 -16.36
C PHE A 103 5.05 15.84 -15.21
N GLY A 104 6.28 15.72 -14.69
CA GLY A 104 6.75 16.50 -13.53
C GLY A 104 6.67 15.73 -12.20
N ASP A 105 5.99 14.59 -12.18
CA ASP A 105 5.86 13.71 -11.02
C ASP A 105 5.82 12.23 -11.44
N LYS A 106 5.90 11.31 -10.47
CA LYS A 106 5.66 9.88 -10.72
C LYS A 106 4.18 9.66 -11.10
N PRO A 107 3.88 8.66 -11.96
CA PRO A 107 2.50 8.26 -12.24
C PRO A 107 1.77 7.94 -10.94
N ARG A 108 0.64 8.61 -10.69
CA ARG A 108 -0.12 8.50 -9.45
C ARG A 108 -1.18 7.42 -9.53
N CYS A 109 -1.54 6.84 -8.38
CA CYS A 109 -2.63 5.88 -8.29
C CYS A 109 -3.98 6.50 -8.65
N SER A 110 -4.22 7.76 -8.27
CA SER A 110 -5.44 8.51 -8.63
C SER A 110 -5.61 8.68 -10.14
N ASP A 111 -4.51 8.70 -10.87
CA ASP A 111 -4.45 8.95 -12.30
C ASP A 111 -4.08 7.66 -13.06
N ALA A 112 -4.17 6.49 -12.41
CA ALA A 112 -3.74 5.22 -13.00
C ALA A 112 -4.57 4.82 -14.22
N GLY A 113 -5.82 5.28 -14.30
CA GLY A 113 -6.69 5.17 -15.48
C GLY A 113 -6.58 6.35 -16.45
N HIS A 114 -5.80 7.39 -16.12
CA HIS A 114 -5.58 8.51 -17.01
C HIS A 114 -4.64 8.10 -18.15
N GLY A 115 -5.01 8.51 -19.36
CA GLY A 115 -4.26 8.19 -20.57
C GLY A 115 -5.19 7.73 -21.67
N GLY A 116 -4.70 6.80 -22.47
CA GLY A 116 -5.47 6.21 -23.57
C GLY A 116 -5.42 7.05 -24.84
N LEU A 117 -5.83 6.43 -25.94
CA LEU A 117 -5.73 7.04 -27.26
C LEU A 117 -6.92 7.96 -27.55
N VAL A 118 -6.60 9.20 -27.87
CA VAL A 118 -7.50 10.20 -28.44
C VAL A 118 -7.13 10.35 -29.91
N MET A 119 -8.14 10.30 -30.76
CA MET A 119 -8.00 10.46 -32.19
C MET A 119 -8.95 11.55 -32.66
N GLN A 120 -8.45 12.47 -33.47
CA GLN A 120 -9.22 13.51 -34.10
C GLN A 120 -8.92 13.53 -35.60
N ARG A 121 -9.97 13.48 -36.41
CA ARG A 121 -9.87 13.71 -37.85
C ARG A 121 -9.96 15.22 -38.11
N ARG A 122 -9.01 15.75 -38.88
CA ARG A 122 -8.99 17.16 -39.29
C ARG A 122 -9.77 17.35 -40.60
N GLU A 123 -10.16 18.59 -40.87
CA GLU A 123 -10.95 18.94 -42.08
C GLU A 123 -10.23 18.57 -43.39
N HIS A 124 -8.90 18.62 -43.40
CA HIS A 124 -8.07 18.25 -44.56
C HIS A 124 -7.79 16.75 -44.69
N GLY A 125 -8.40 15.89 -43.86
CA GLY A 125 -8.25 14.43 -43.94
C GLY A 125 -7.08 13.85 -43.15
N ALA A 126 -6.23 14.68 -42.54
CA ALA A 126 -5.19 14.25 -41.60
C ALA A 126 -5.79 13.76 -40.27
N TYR A 127 -5.04 12.91 -39.58
CA TYR A 127 -5.40 12.32 -38.29
C TYR A 127 -4.42 12.76 -37.21
N ASP A 128 -4.93 13.38 -36.14
CA ASP A 128 -4.17 13.65 -34.93
C ASP A 128 -4.46 12.55 -33.91
N VAL A 129 -3.43 11.78 -33.57
CA VAL A 129 -3.48 10.67 -32.63
C VAL A 129 -2.55 10.98 -31.47
N HIS A 130 -3.05 10.93 -30.24
CA HIS A 130 -2.18 11.02 -29.07
C HIS A 130 -2.65 10.12 -27.94
N TYR A 131 -1.66 9.59 -27.22
CA TYR A 131 -1.90 8.77 -26.04
C TYR A 131 -0.79 8.95 -25.02
N LEU A 132 -1.13 8.64 -23.78
CA LEU A 132 -0.20 8.45 -22.68
C LEU A 132 -0.46 7.07 -22.08
N PHE A 133 0.60 6.35 -21.76
CA PHE A 133 0.52 5.15 -20.94
C PHE A 133 1.69 5.06 -19.97
N ALA A 134 1.43 4.47 -18.81
CA ALA A 134 2.44 4.14 -17.83
C ALA A 134 3.09 2.78 -18.15
N TYR A 135 4.35 2.61 -17.78
CA TYR A 135 5.08 1.37 -17.94
C TYR A 135 6.06 1.15 -16.78
N PRO A 136 6.31 -0.12 -16.39
CA PRO A 136 7.34 -0.44 -15.41
C PRO A 136 8.72 -0.50 -16.09
N GLU A 137 9.74 -0.01 -15.40
CA GLU A 137 11.13 -0.10 -15.82
C GLU A 137 12.00 -0.64 -14.68
N ALA A 138 12.75 -1.70 -14.99
CA ALA A 138 13.70 -2.30 -14.07
C ALA A 138 14.99 -1.47 -14.00
N TYR A 139 15.55 -1.37 -12.80
CA TYR A 139 16.86 -0.79 -12.57
C TYR A 139 17.59 -1.59 -11.49
N ASP A 140 18.91 -1.65 -11.59
CA ASP A 140 19.76 -2.28 -10.59
C ASP A 140 20.03 -1.28 -9.46
N ASN A 141 19.80 -1.71 -8.21
CA ASN A 141 20.12 -0.93 -7.01
C ASN A 141 21.38 -1.44 -6.27
N GLY A 142 22.14 -2.36 -6.88
CA GLY A 142 23.36 -2.96 -6.34
C GLY A 142 23.13 -4.20 -5.47
N GLN A 143 21.89 -4.46 -5.06
CA GLN A 143 21.51 -5.65 -4.26
C GLN A 143 20.50 -6.54 -4.97
N SER A 144 19.59 -5.93 -5.75
CA SER A 144 18.49 -6.61 -6.42
C SER A 144 17.95 -5.77 -7.58
N VAL A 145 17.21 -6.43 -8.48
CA VAL A 145 16.46 -5.71 -9.51
C VAL A 145 15.25 -5.03 -8.86
N ALA A 146 15.27 -3.71 -8.84
CA ALA A 146 14.16 -2.87 -8.41
C ALA A 146 13.35 -2.38 -9.61
N TRP A 147 12.11 -1.97 -9.36
CA TRP A 147 11.18 -1.54 -10.40
C TRP A 147 10.63 -0.15 -10.08
N THR A 148 10.49 0.68 -11.12
CA THR A 148 9.81 1.97 -11.03
C THR A 148 8.80 2.10 -12.16
N THR A 149 7.63 2.64 -11.86
CA THR A 149 6.67 3.04 -12.89
C THR A 149 7.10 4.38 -13.47
N ARG A 150 7.05 4.49 -14.78
CA ARG A 150 7.29 5.70 -15.59
C ARG A 150 6.16 5.85 -16.60
N GLN A 151 6.18 6.89 -17.39
CA GLN A 151 5.19 7.12 -18.44
C GLN A 151 5.83 7.71 -19.68
N THR A 152 5.18 7.49 -20.82
CA THR A 152 5.53 8.12 -22.09
C THR A 152 4.26 8.62 -22.76
N CYS A 153 4.39 9.71 -23.51
CA CYS A 153 3.33 10.21 -24.35
C CYS A 153 3.82 10.25 -25.79
N VAL A 154 2.95 9.85 -26.70
CA VAL A 154 3.17 9.93 -28.15
C VAL A 154 2.05 10.75 -28.73
N PHE A 155 2.40 11.75 -29.51
CA PHE A 155 1.52 12.43 -30.45
C PHE A 155 2.03 12.14 -31.86
N HIS A 156 1.09 11.89 -32.75
CA HIS A 156 1.32 11.63 -34.15
C HIS A 156 0.24 12.33 -34.98
N ARG A 157 0.66 13.22 -35.87
CA ARG A 157 -0.16 13.68 -36.98
C ARG A 157 0.20 12.86 -38.20
N PHE A 158 -0.79 12.17 -38.73
CA PHE A 158 -0.68 11.40 -39.95
C PHE A 158 -1.53 12.02 -41.05
N ASP A 159 -0.90 12.52 -42.11
CA ASP A 159 -1.56 12.88 -43.36
C ASP A 159 -1.39 11.73 -44.37
N PRO A 160 -2.48 11.07 -44.80
CA PRO A 160 -2.44 10.02 -45.82
C PRO A 160 -1.85 10.46 -47.17
N SER A 161 -1.84 11.76 -47.47
CA SER A 161 -1.21 12.30 -48.68
C SER A 161 0.32 12.40 -48.60
N GLY A 162 0.91 12.17 -47.41
CA GLY A 162 2.36 12.24 -47.18
C GLY A 162 2.93 13.66 -47.04
N ASN A 163 2.07 14.68 -47.03
CA ASN A 163 2.50 16.08 -47.01
C ASN A 163 2.86 16.59 -45.60
N GLU A 164 2.22 16.06 -44.56
CA GLU A 164 2.47 16.47 -43.17
C GLU A 164 2.47 15.26 -42.22
N ASN A 165 3.64 14.94 -41.68
CA ASN A 165 3.82 13.91 -40.67
C ASN A 165 4.57 14.48 -39.46
N LEU A 166 3.91 14.60 -38.31
CA LEU A 166 4.51 15.17 -37.10
C LEU A 166 4.46 14.16 -35.97
N TRP A 167 5.61 13.83 -35.40
CA TRP A 167 5.71 13.05 -34.18
C TRP A 167 6.21 13.92 -33.04
N ILE A 168 5.55 13.81 -31.88
CA ILE A 168 6.05 14.38 -30.63
C ILE A 168 6.11 13.27 -29.58
N PHE A 169 7.29 13.04 -29.03
CA PHE A 169 7.52 12.08 -27.96
C PHE A 169 7.85 12.79 -26.66
N LEU A 170 7.15 12.42 -25.58
CA LEU A 170 7.46 12.87 -24.23
C LEU A 170 8.09 11.72 -23.44
N HIS A 171 9.30 11.96 -22.92
CA HIS A 171 10.09 10.95 -22.23
C HIS A 171 10.29 11.27 -20.74
N ALA A 172 10.11 10.25 -19.89
CA ALA A 172 10.37 10.29 -18.45
C ALA A 172 11.87 10.15 -18.08
N GLY A 173 12.76 10.71 -18.89
CA GLY A 173 14.20 10.71 -18.69
C GLY A 173 14.98 11.00 -19.97
N PRO A 174 16.27 11.35 -19.89
CA PRO A 174 17.14 11.44 -21.05
C PRO A 174 17.55 10.05 -21.53
N ARG A 175 17.80 9.90 -22.83
CA ARG A 175 18.31 8.65 -23.45
C ARG A 175 17.49 7.42 -23.06
N THR A 176 16.16 7.53 -23.07
CA THR A 176 15.30 6.36 -22.88
C THR A 176 15.51 5.36 -24.01
N LYS A 177 15.19 4.08 -23.76
CA LYS A 177 15.27 3.03 -24.80
C LYS A 177 14.54 3.40 -26.09
N LEU A 178 13.37 4.04 -25.97
CA LEU A 178 12.61 4.54 -27.11
C LEU A 178 13.36 5.65 -27.85
N GLN A 179 13.87 6.65 -27.12
CA GLN A 179 14.65 7.74 -27.72
C GLN A 179 15.87 7.21 -28.49
N THR A 180 16.64 6.31 -27.87
CA THR A 180 17.83 5.73 -28.51
C THR A 180 17.50 4.87 -29.72
N ALA A 181 16.35 4.20 -29.71
CA ALA A 181 15.87 3.42 -30.86
C ALA A 181 15.45 4.34 -32.02
N ILE A 182 14.72 5.43 -31.72
CA ILE A 182 14.36 6.46 -32.72
C ILE A 182 15.62 7.08 -33.34
N GLU A 183 16.59 7.47 -32.51
CA GLU A 183 17.87 8.04 -32.98
C GLU A 183 18.65 7.05 -33.87
N ALA A 184 18.64 5.76 -33.53
CA ALA A 184 19.28 4.71 -34.32
C ALA A 184 18.57 4.48 -35.67
N ASP A 185 17.23 4.46 -35.68
CA ASP A 185 16.43 4.31 -36.90
C ASP A 185 16.65 5.50 -37.86
N ILE A 186 16.74 6.72 -37.32
CA ILE A 186 17.08 7.92 -38.08
C ILE A 186 18.51 7.84 -38.63
N SER A 187 19.49 7.51 -37.77
CA SER A 187 20.92 7.53 -38.13
C SER A 187 21.30 6.43 -39.13
N SER A 188 20.59 5.29 -39.11
CA SER A 188 20.85 4.18 -40.02
C SER A 188 20.36 4.43 -41.45
N GLY A 189 19.65 5.55 -41.71
CA GLY A 189 19.00 5.78 -42.99
C GLY A 189 17.86 4.80 -43.29
N ALA A 190 17.48 3.98 -42.30
CA ALA A 190 16.31 3.11 -42.34
C ALA A 190 15.00 3.88 -42.18
N PHE A 191 15.03 5.20 -42.39
CA PHE A 191 13.89 6.08 -42.51
C PHE A 191 13.47 6.11 -43.99
N PRO A 192 12.64 5.16 -44.47
CA PRO A 192 12.10 5.27 -45.81
C PRO A 192 11.28 6.56 -45.87
N SER A 193 11.37 7.23 -47.01
CA SER A 193 10.48 8.32 -47.41
C SER A 193 8.99 7.97 -47.27
N GLU A 194 8.66 6.68 -47.16
CA GLU A 194 7.35 6.11 -46.83
C GLU A 194 7.45 5.26 -45.55
N THR A 195 7.63 5.91 -44.41
CA THR A 195 7.55 5.20 -43.12
C THR A 195 6.08 4.83 -42.87
N SER A 196 5.80 3.54 -42.63
CA SER A 196 4.46 3.05 -42.26
C SER A 196 3.88 3.92 -41.14
N TRP A 197 2.61 4.30 -41.25
CA TRP A 197 1.94 5.21 -40.31
C TRP A 197 2.04 4.74 -38.84
N CYS A 198 2.18 3.43 -38.62
CA CYS A 198 2.19 2.83 -37.28
C CYS A 198 3.60 2.53 -36.75
N SER A 199 4.68 2.82 -37.51
CA SER A 199 6.05 2.39 -37.18
C SER A 199 6.48 2.75 -35.75
N PHE A 200 6.40 4.02 -35.38
CA PHE A 200 6.84 4.49 -34.06
C PHE A 200 5.83 4.18 -32.95
N HIS A 201 4.55 4.00 -33.30
CA HIS A 201 3.58 3.45 -32.36
C HIS A 201 3.98 2.03 -31.96
N LEU A 202 4.26 1.16 -32.93
CA LEU A 202 4.71 -0.21 -32.68
C LEU A 202 6.06 -0.23 -31.94
N LEU A 203 6.99 0.67 -32.27
CA LEU A 203 8.25 0.79 -31.55
C LEU A 203 8.05 1.15 -30.07
N ALA A 204 7.20 2.15 -29.77
CA ALA A 204 6.90 2.55 -28.40
C ALA A 204 6.23 1.41 -27.60
N LEU A 205 5.30 0.68 -28.22
CA LEU A 205 4.63 -0.46 -27.60
C LEU A 205 5.61 -1.62 -27.33
N ALA A 206 6.43 -1.98 -28.32
CA ALA A 206 7.43 -3.05 -28.21
C ALA A 206 8.49 -2.73 -27.15
N THR A 207 8.89 -1.47 -27.02
CA THR A 207 9.91 -1.03 -26.06
C THR A 207 9.46 -1.22 -24.60
N TYR A 208 8.19 -0.96 -24.31
CA TYR A 208 7.74 -0.80 -22.92
C TYR A 208 6.76 -1.87 -22.44
N LEU A 209 5.87 -2.38 -23.28
CA LEU A 209 4.77 -3.23 -22.82
C LEU A 209 5.21 -4.60 -22.31
N TRP A 210 6.32 -5.14 -22.83
CA TRP A 210 6.84 -6.45 -22.39
C TRP A 210 7.25 -6.47 -20.90
N ASN A 211 7.62 -5.32 -20.34
CA ASN A 211 8.07 -5.24 -18.94
C ASN A 211 6.96 -5.58 -17.93
N TRP A 212 5.69 -5.44 -18.29
CA TRP A 212 4.56 -5.76 -17.42
C TRP A 212 4.62 -7.19 -16.88
N ARG A 213 4.97 -8.17 -17.73
CA ARG A 213 5.10 -9.57 -17.33
C ARG A 213 6.06 -9.76 -16.16
N TRP A 214 7.24 -9.16 -16.25
CA TRP A 214 8.31 -9.29 -15.26
C TRP A 214 8.01 -8.49 -13.99
N TYR A 215 7.41 -7.30 -14.14
CA TYR A 215 6.99 -6.51 -13.01
C TYR A 215 5.89 -7.20 -12.20
N ILE A 216 4.87 -7.77 -12.86
CA ILE A 216 3.81 -8.53 -12.19
C ILE A 216 4.38 -9.76 -11.48
N ARG A 217 5.36 -10.45 -12.09
CA ARG A 217 6.07 -11.54 -11.42
C ARG A 217 6.79 -11.06 -10.16
N HIS A 218 7.51 -9.94 -10.25
CA HIS A 218 8.19 -9.35 -9.09
C HIS A 218 7.22 -9.00 -7.95
N LEU A 219 6.05 -8.43 -8.27
CA LEU A 219 4.99 -8.20 -7.28
C LEU A 219 4.51 -9.52 -6.66
N GLY A 220 4.31 -10.55 -7.48
CA GLY A 220 3.94 -11.90 -7.03
C GLY A 220 4.95 -12.51 -6.07
N ASP A 221 6.24 -12.48 -6.42
CA ASP A 221 7.33 -12.98 -5.59
C ASP A 221 7.42 -12.19 -4.26
N GLY A 222 7.20 -10.87 -4.31
CA GLY A 222 7.14 -10.02 -3.13
C GLY A 222 6.00 -10.43 -2.19
N ILE A 223 4.81 -10.71 -2.73
CA ILE A 223 3.67 -11.18 -1.94
C ILE A 223 3.96 -12.54 -1.32
N GLU A 224 4.52 -13.49 -2.08
CA GLU A 224 4.84 -14.82 -1.55
C GLU A 224 5.81 -14.76 -0.37
N ARG A 225 6.83 -13.91 -0.44
CA ARG A 225 7.76 -13.68 0.69
C ARG A 225 7.04 -13.15 1.92
N ILE A 226 6.15 -12.17 1.76
CA ILE A 226 5.41 -11.61 2.90
C ILE A 226 4.50 -12.69 3.52
N VAL A 227 3.90 -13.56 2.70
CA VAL A 227 3.05 -14.66 3.16
C VAL A 227 3.85 -15.72 3.92
N GLU A 228 5.01 -16.12 3.40
CA GLU A 228 5.92 -17.06 4.07
C GLU A 228 6.37 -16.51 5.43
N MET A 229 6.73 -15.22 5.50
CA MET A 229 7.02 -14.54 6.76
C MET A 229 5.82 -14.58 7.71
N ALA A 230 4.58 -14.38 7.23
CA ALA A 230 3.39 -14.44 8.06
C ALA A 230 3.15 -15.82 8.69
N LEU A 231 3.36 -16.90 7.91
CA LEU A 231 3.11 -18.27 8.33
C LEU A 231 4.16 -18.81 9.30
N THR A 232 5.33 -18.19 9.35
CA THR A 232 6.48 -18.60 10.18
C THR A 232 6.57 -17.84 11.50
N LEU A 233 5.65 -16.91 11.76
CA LEU A 233 5.60 -16.14 13.00
C LEU A 233 5.31 -17.04 14.21
N ASN A 234 6.20 -17.05 15.20
CA ASN A 234 5.99 -17.70 16.49
C ASN A 234 5.55 -16.70 17.59
N ASP A 235 5.18 -17.23 18.75
CA ASP A 235 4.69 -16.45 19.91
C ASP A 235 5.68 -15.41 20.42
N ALA A 236 6.97 -15.72 20.35
CA ALA A 236 8.05 -14.81 20.75
C ALA A 236 8.23 -13.64 19.77
N ASP A 237 7.93 -13.86 18.50
CA ASP A 237 8.15 -12.91 17.40
C ASP A 237 7.10 -11.78 17.43
N LEU A 238 5.86 -12.12 17.81
CA LEU A 238 4.73 -11.19 17.98
C LEU A 238 4.89 -10.19 19.13
N GLN A 239 5.71 -10.50 20.14
CA GLN A 239 6.00 -9.56 21.24
C GLN A 239 7.09 -8.54 20.87
N SER A 240 7.79 -8.74 19.75
CA SER A 240 8.83 -7.82 19.28
C SER A 240 8.21 -6.66 18.47
N VAL A 241 8.49 -5.42 18.88
CA VAL A 241 7.93 -4.19 18.29
C VAL A 241 8.24 -4.05 16.79
N ASN A 242 9.29 -4.71 16.29
CA ASN A 242 9.78 -4.57 14.91
C ASN A 242 9.00 -5.37 13.84
N GLN A 243 8.18 -6.36 14.19
CA GLN A 243 7.48 -7.22 13.22
C GLN A 243 5.98 -6.96 13.06
N SER A 244 5.42 -6.05 13.87
CA SER A 244 4.14 -5.40 13.58
C SER A 244 4.13 -4.76 12.18
N SER A 245 5.29 -4.30 11.68
CA SER A 245 5.51 -3.80 10.32
C SER A 245 5.29 -4.86 9.23
N ALA A 246 5.70 -6.11 9.42
CA ALA A 246 5.50 -7.18 8.43
C ALA A 246 4.02 -7.55 8.30
N LEU A 247 3.29 -7.59 9.42
CA LEU A 247 1.84 -7.74 9.43
C LEU A 247 1.12 -6.48 8.88
N ASN A 248 1.69 -5.30 9.06
CA ASN A 248 1.21 -4.07 8.43
C ASN A 248 1.40 -4.08 6.90
N LEU A 249 2.43 -4.76 6.37
CA LEU A 249 2.64 -4.96 4.93
C LEU A 249 1.65 -5.98 4.32
N LEU A 250 1.06 -6.85 5.14
CA LEU A 250 -0.06 -7.74 4.77
C LEU A 250 -1.42 -7.08 4.88
N LYS A 251 -1.48 -5.82 5.35
CA LYS A 251 -2.75 -5.10 5.38
C LYS A 251 -3.28 -5.01 3.96
N PRO A 252 -4.55 -5.36 3.75
CA PRO A 252 -5.20 -5.27 2.44
C PRO A 252 -4.93 -3.93 1.75
N GLN A 253 -4.95 -2.82 2.49
CA GLN A 253 -4.66 -1.48 1.99
C GLN A 253 -3.29 -1.34 1.31
N TYR A 254 -2.19 -1.77 1.92
CA TYR A 254 -0.86 -1.58 1.33
C TYR A 254 -0.68 -2.37 0.03
N LEU A 255 -1.28 -3.56 -0.06
CA LEU A 255 -1.19 -4.40 -1.24
C LEU A 255 -2.20 -3.97 -2.32
N GLU A 256 -3.42 -3.58 -1.94
CA GLU A 256 -4.41 -2.99 -2.86
C GLU A 256 -3.89 -1.67 -3.45
N ASP A 257 -3.25 -0.81 -2.65
CA ASP A 257 -2.69 0.47 -3.11
C ASP A 257 -1.58 0.29 -4.15
N ASN A 258 -0.88 -0.86 -4.13
CA ASN A 258 0.19 -1.18 -5.07
C ASN A 258 -0.29 -1.96 -6.31
N LEU A 259 -1.34 -2.78 -6.20
CA LEU A 259 -1.87 -3.60 -7.29
C LEU A 259 -2.99 -2.94 -8.08
N ALA A 260 -3.89 -2.20 -7.43
CA ALA A 260 -5.01 -1.54 -8.07
C ALA A 260 -4.58 -0.57 -9.20
N PRO A 261 -3.48 0.21 -9.04
CA PRO A 261 -2.98 1.06 -10.12
C PRO A 261 -2.48 0.24 -11.31
N VAL A 262 -1.87 -0.93 -11.08
CA VAL A 262 -1.30 -1.77 -12.13
C VAL A 262 -2.38 -2.23 -13.10
N LYS A 263 -3.50 -2.72 -12.59
CA LYS A 263 -4.62 -3.15 -13.43
C LYS A 263 -5.12 -2.02 -14.32
N SER A 264 -5.30 -0.83 -13.75
CA SER A 264 -5.76 0.36 -14.46
C SER A 264 -4.76 0.81 -15.53
N GLN A 265 -3.46 0.81 -15.21
CA GLN A 265 -2.39 1.18 -16.13
C GLN A 265 -2.25 0.21 -17.30
N VAL A 266 -2.36 -1.09 -17.04
CA VAL A 266 -2.36 -2.13 -18.10
C VAL A 266 -3.61 -1.99 -18.98
N ASP A 267 -4.77 -1.70 -18.39
CA ASP A 267 -6.01 -1.46 -19.16
C ASP A 267 -5.89 -0.22 -20.07
N VAL A 268 -5.28 0.87 -19.59
CA VAL A 268 -4.99 2.05 -20.42
C VAL A 268 -4.13 1.68 -21.63
N ALA A 269 -3.05 0.91 -21.43
CA ALA A 269 -2.22 0.42 -22.53
C ALA A 269 -3.01 -0.48 -23.51
N LEU A 270 -3.91 -1.32 -22.99
CA LEU A 270 -4.78 -2.19 -23.79
C LEU A 270 -5.75 -1.38 -24.65
N GLN A 271 -6.32 -0.30 -24.10
CA GLN A 271 -7.16 0.63 -24.86
C GLN A 271 -6.40 1.32 -25.99
N VAL A 272 -5.14 1.71 -25.76
CA VAL A 272 -4.28 2.26 -26.83
C VAL A 272 -4.10 1.26 -27.96
N VAL A 273 -3.74 0.01 -27.65
CA VAL A 273 -3.54 -1.05 -28.66
C VAL A 273 -4.82 -1.33 -29.44
N ARG A 274 -5.98 -1.39 -28.76
CA ARG A 274 -7.27 -1.62 -29.42
C ARG A 274 -7.63 -0.48 -30.37
N LYS A 275 -7.54 0.77 -29.93
CA LYS A 275 -7.85 1.92 -30.77
C LYS A 275 -6.88 2.11 -31.94
N LEU A 276 -5.60 1.74 -31.80
CA LEU A 276 -4.68 1.68 -32.93
C LEU A 276 -5.12 0.65 -33.97
N GLY A 277 -5.64 -0.51 -33.54
CA GLY A 277 -6.19 -1.52 -34.45
C GLY A 277 -7.48 -1.07 -35.16
N GLU A 278 -8.35 -0.36 -34.44
CA GLU A 278 -9.55 0.28 -35.03
C GLU A 278 -9.15 1.32 -36.08
N LEU A 279 -8.15 2.14 -35.80
CA LEU A 279 -7.61 3.10 -36.77
C LEU A 279 -6.98 2.40 -37.96
N ASN A 280 -6.21 1.34 -37.75
CA ASN A 280 -5.60 0.55 -38.82
C ASN A 280 -6.68 0.00 -39.78
N SER A 281 -7.74 -0.58 -39.22
CA SER A 281 -8.89 -1.08 -39.97
C SER A 281 -9.61 0.04 -40.74
N SER A 282 -9.75 1.21 -40.11
CA SER A 282 -10.35 2.39 -40.74
C SER A 282 -9.53 2.92 -41.92
N LEU A 283 -8.20 3.02 -41.76
CA LEU A 283 -7.29 3.46 -42.83
C LEU A 283 -7.33 2.48 -44.02
N TYR A 284 -7.42 1.17 -43.76
CA TYR A 284 -7.59 0.16 -44.81
C TYR A 284 -8.92 0.33 -45.54
N SER A 285 -10.03 0.49 -44.81
CA SER A 285 -11.36 0.69 -45.41
C SER A 285 -11.45 1.94 -46.30
N GLN A 286 -10.61 2.94 -46.03
CA GLN A 286 -10.50 4.18 -46.80
C GLN A 286 -9.48 4.09 -47.95
N GLY A 287 -8.78 2.96 -48.09
CA GLY A 287 -7.80 2.72 -49.16
C GLY A 287 -6.44 3.37 -48.93
N PHE A 288 -6.14 3.86 -47.72
CA PHE A 288 -4.86 4.50 -47.42
C PHE A 288 -3.71 3.51 -47.15
N ILE A 289 -4.04 2.30 -46.69
CA ILE A 289 -3.06 1.22 -46.48
C ILE A 289 -3.47 -0.02 -47.28
N LYS A 290 -2.48 -0.83 -47.67
CA LYS A 290 -2.68 -2.06 -48.44
C LYS A 290 -2.81 -3.27 -47.51
N GLU A 291 -3.40 -4.36 -48.02
CA GLU A 291 -3.63 -5.60 -47.27
C GLU A 291 -2.36 -6.17 -46.58
N PRO A 292 -1.16 -6.20 -47.21
CA PRO A 292 0.03 -6.71 -46.53
C PRO A 292 0.44 -5.87 -45.31
N GLU A 293 0.23 -4.56 -45.36
CA GLU A 293 0.53 -3.64 -44.26
C GLU A 293 -0.49 -3.80 -43.13
N LEU A 294 -1.79 -3.89 -43.47
CA LEU A 294 -2.86 -4.20 -42.53
C LEU A 294 -2.52 -5.45 -41.71
N TRP A 295 -2.26 -6.57 -42.38
CA TRP A 295 -1.95 -7.85 -41.73
C TRP A 295 -0.72 -7.76 -40.83
N LYS A 296 0.35 -7.09 -41.30
CA LYS A 296 1.57 -6.91 -40.50
C LYS A 296 1.29 -6.14 -39.21
N ILE A 297 0.59 -5.01 -39.29
CA ILE A 297 0.30 -4.17 -38.13
C ILE A 297 -0.68 -4.90 -37.19
N ASP A 298 -1.73 -5.51 -37.72
CA ASP A 298 -2.74 -6.22 -36.93
C ASP A 298 -2.16 -7.39 -36.15
N ASN A 299 -1.21 -8.15 -36.72
CA ASN A 299 -0.55 -9.23 -35.99
C ASN A 299 0.26 -8.72 -34.80
N VAL A 300 1.01 -7.62 -34.97
CA VAL A 300 1.80 -7.04 -33.88
C VAL A 300 0.89 -6.46 -32.80
N LEU A 301 -0.17 -5.74 -33.18
CA LEU A 301 -1.16 -5.23 -32.24
C LEU A 301 -1.91 -6.36 -31.52
N ALA A 302 -2.29 -7.43 -32.23
CA ALA A 302 -2.93 -8.60 -31.64
C ALA A 302 -2.01 -9.30 -30.62
N HIS A 303 -0.72 -9.42 -30.90
CA HIS A 303 0.26 -9.94 -29.95
C HIS A 303 0.32 -9.11 -28.67
N HIS A 304 0.42 -7.78 -28.79
CA HIS A 304 0.41 -6.88 -27.63
C HIS A 304 -0.90 -6.97 -26.85
N ARG A 305 -2.05 -7.04 -27.55
CA ARG A 305 -3.37 -7.18 -26.94
C ARG A 305 -3.45 -8.42 -26.06
N VAL A 306 -3.08 -9.59 -26.60
CA VAL A 306 -3.09 -10.87 -25.87
C VAL A 306 -2.16 -10.81 -24.65
N SER A 307 -0.97 -10.21 -24.80
CA SER A 307 -0.01 -10.06 -23.70
C SER A 307 -0.55 -9.18 -22.56
N LEU A 308 -1.21 -8.07 -22.89
CA LEU A 308 -1.84 -7.17 -21.90
C LEU A 308 -3.07 -7.81 -21.24
N GLU A 309 -3.92 -8.52 -22.00
CA GLU A 309 -5.05 -9.27 -21.44
C GLU A 309 -4.59 -10.38 -20.46
N GLY A 310 -3.48 -11.06 -20.80
CA GLY A 310 -2.82 -11.99 -19.89
C GLY A 310 -2.26 -11.31 -18.64
N SER A 311 -1.74 -10.08 -18.79
CA SER A 311 -1.24 -9.28 -17.67
C SER A 311 -2.37 -8.86 -16.71
N ILE A 312 -3.51 -8.39 -17.24
CA ILE A 312 -4.72 -8.10 -16.44
C ILE A 312 -5.21 -9.35 -15.70
N SER A 313 -5.21 -10.50 -16.39
CA SER A 313 -5.60 -11.78 -15.80
C SER A 313 -4.67 -12.19 -14.65
N SER A 314 -3.36 -12.00 -14.82
CA SER A 314 -2.35 -12.29 -13.79
C SER A 314 -2.50 -11.38 -12.56
N VAL A 315 -2.71 -10.07 -12.77
CA VAL A 315 -2.99 -9.11 -11.69
C VAL A 315 -4.26 -9.49 -10.94
N THR A 316 -5.33 -9.85 -11.66
CA THR A 316 -6.60 -10.27 -11.06
C THR A 316 -6.45 -11.57 -10.23
N ALA A 317 -5.64 -12.51 -10.70
CA ALA A 317 -5.33 -13.73 -9.93
C ALA A 317 -4.56 -13.39 -8.64
N LEU A 318 -3.61 -12.47 -8.72
CA LEU A 318 -2.82 -12.01 -7.58
C LEU A 318 -3.67 -11.25 -6.55
N GLU A 319 -4.56 -10.37 -6.99
CA GLU A 319 -5.57 -9.70 -6.15
C GLU A 319 -6.43 -10.72 -5.39
N ARG A 320 -6.93 -11.77 -6.08
CA ARG A 320 -7.72 -12.83 -5.44
C ARG A 320 -6.91 -13.61 -4.40
N LYS A 321 -5.67 -13.97 -4.72
CA LYS A 321 -4.75 -14.69 -3.81
C LYS A 321 -4.54 -13.86 -2.53
N ILE A 322 -4.23 -12.58 -2.66
CA ILE A 322 -4.03 -11.67 -1.53
C ILE A 322 -5.29 -11.58 -0.68
N ARG A 323 -6.45 -11.35 -1.31
CA ARG A 323 -7.72 -11.24 -0.57
C ARG A 323 -8.01 -12.49 0.26
N GLY A 324 -7.77 -13.67 -0.31
CA GLY A 324 -7.91 -14.94 0.42
C GLY A 324 -6.97 -15.04 1.62
N ILE A 325 -5.71 -14.64 1.45
CA ILE A 325 -4.72 -14.67 2.53
C ILE A 325 -5.06 -13.67 3.63
N SER A 326 -5.43 -12.44 3.29
CA SER A 326 -5.83 -11.43 4.28
C SER A 326 -7.04 -11.89 5.10
N GLN A 327 -8.01 -12.56 4.48
CA GLN A 327 -9.15 -13.15 5.19
C GLN A 327 -8.71 -14.26 6.15
N LEU A 328 -7.86 -15.18 5.69
CA LEU A 328 -7.32 -16.25 6.55
C LEU A 328 -6.53 -15.69 7.72
N LEU A 329 -5.70 -14.66 7.51
CA LEU A 329 -4.93 -14.01 8.56
C LEU A 329 -5.84 -13.30 9.57
N ALA A 330 -6.89 -12.62 9.11
CA ALA A 330 -7.87 -12.00 10.00
C ALA A 330 -8.59 -13.04 10.89
N VAL A 331 -8.98 -14.18 10.30
CA VAL A 331 -9.57 -15.30 11.05
C VAL A 331 -8.57 -15.87 12.06
N ALA A 332 -7.33 -16.13 11.64
CA ALA A 332 -6.29 -16.66 12.51
C ALA A 332 -5.99 -15.73 13.71
N LEU A 333 -5.88 -14.42 13.48
CA LEU A 333 -5.70 -13.42 14.54
C LEU A 333 -6.89 -13.37 15.49
N ASN A 334 -8.13 -13.49 14.98
CA ASN A 334 -9.32 -13.51 15.83
C ASN A 334 -9.39 -14.79 16.70
N LEU A 335 -9.15 -15.96 16.11
CA LEU A 335 -9.07 -17.23 16.84
C LEU A 335 -7.98 -17.18 17.92
N ARG A 336 -6.84 -16.54 17.62
CA ARG A 336 -5.74 -16.34 18.56
C ARG A 336 -6.13 -15.43 19.71
N ASN A 337 -6.78 -14.30 19.42
CA ASN A 337 -7.26 -13.40 20.48
C ASN A 337 -8.29 -14.09 21.37
N GLN A 338 -9.15 -14.95 20.80
CA GLN A 338 -10.07 -15.78 21.56
C GLN A 338 -9.33 -16.82 22.42
N SER A 339 -8.30 -17.49 21.90
CA SER A 339 -7.52 -18.46 22.67
C SER A 339 -6.81 -17.82 23.86
N VAL A 340 -6.19 -16.65 23.65
CA VAL A 340 -5.57 -15.86 24.74
C VAL A 340 -6.62 -15.42 25.76
N THR A 341 -7.82 -15.03 25.32
CA THR A 341 -8.91 -14.68 26.23
C THR A 341 -9.37 -15.88 27.06
N ILE A 342 -9.48 -17.06 26.44
CA ILE A 342 -9.82 -18.31 27.14
C ILE A 342 -8.73 -18.68 28.15
N GLU A 343 -7.46 -18.54 27.79
CA GLU A 343 -6.33 -18.80 28.69
C GLU A 343 -6.35 -17.85 29.90
N ILE A 344 -6.56 -16.55 29.67
CA ILE A 344 -6.70 -15.56 30.74
C ILE A 344 -7.88 -15.91 31.65
N ASN A 345 -9.02 -16.29 31.08
CA ASN A 345 -10.20 -16.69 31.85
C ASN A 345 -9.92 -17.94 32.68
N ASN A 346 -9.28 -18.96 32.11
CA ASN A 346 -8.90 -20.18 32.83
C ASN A 346 -7.94 -19.87 33.98
N ARG A 347 -6.91 -19.06 33.72
CA ARG A 347 -5.96 -18.64 34.76
C ARG A 347 -6.64 -17.83 35.86
N SER A 348 -7.62 -16.99 35.50
CA SER A 348 -8.45 -16.28 36.47
C SER A 348 -9.34 -17.23 37.29
N LEU A 349 -9.86 -18.30 36.68
CA LEU A 349 -10.61 -19.34 37.40
C LEU A 349 -9.72 -20.10 38.38
N ASP A 350 -8.49 -20.45 38.00
CA ASP A 350 -7.54 -21.11 38.89
C ASP A 350 -7.12 -20.20 40.05
N MET A 351 -6.80 -18.92 39.78
CA MET A 351 -6.55 -17.93 40.82
C MET A 351 -7.74 -17.76 41.78
N ASN A 352 -8.98 -17.80 41.27
CA ASN A 352 -10.18 -17.75 42.10
C ASN A 352 -10.33 -19.03 42.95
N ARG A 353 -9.99 -20.21 42.42
CA ARG A 353 -10.02 -21.46 43.19
C ARG A 353 -8.98 -21.46 44.31
N GLU A 354 -7.74 -21.06 44.01
CA GLU A 354 -6.69 -20.88 45.01
C GLU A 354 -7.12 -19.85 46.06
N SER A 355 -7.75 -18.74 45.65
CA SER A 355 -8.30 -17.75 46.59
C SER A 355 -9.44 -18.31 47.47
N VAL A 356 -10.25 -19.25 46.95
CA VAL A 356 -11.27 -19.94 47.75
C VAL A 356 -10.63 -20.89 48.77
N ASP A 357 -9.53 -21.56 48.40
CA ASP A 357 -8.79 -22.42 49.31
C ASP A 357 -8.01 -21.63 50.38
N ASP A 358 -7.39 -20.50 50.00
CA ASP A 358 -6.81 -19.52 50.93
C ASP A 358 -7.86 -19.02 51.93
N ASN A 359 -9.09 -18.79 51.48
CA ASN A 359 -10.21 -18.45 52.37
C ASN A 359 -10.54 -19.60 53.35
N ALA A 360 -10.33 -20.86 52.99
CA ALA A 360 -10.49 -21.98 53.92
C ALA A 360 -9.34 -22.01 54.95
N THR A 361 -8.10 -21.83 54.51
CA THR A 361 -6.91 -21.76 55.39
C THR A 361 -7.00 -20.63 56.41
N VAL A 362 -7.42 -19.43 55.99
CA VAL A 362 -7.64 -18.28 56.89
C VAL A 362 -8.70 -18.57 57.96
N ARG A 363 -9.75 -19.32 57.61
CA ARG A 363 -10.78 -19.73 58.58
C ARG A 363 -10.22 -20.70 59.62
N VAL A 364 -9.35 -21.64 59.22
CA VAL A 364 -8.71 -22.59 60.13
C VAL A 364 -7.79 -21.85 61.11
N VAL A 365 -6.92 -20.97 60.63
CA VAL A 365 -6.03 -20.17 61.50
C VAL A 365 -6.83 -19.33 62.49
N THR A 366 -7.87 -18.64 62.02
CA THR A 366 -8.74 -17.83 62.88
C THR A 366 -9.40 -18.67 63.98
N LEU A 367 -9.84 -19.90 63.67
CA LEU A 367 -10.44 -20.82 64.63
C LEU A 367 -9.43 -21.22 65.73
N VAL A 368 -8.19 -21.52 65.34
CA VAL A 368 -7.09 -21.84 66.29
C VAL A 368 -6.81 -20.65 67.20
N THR A 369 -6.69 -19.44 66.63
CA THR A 369 -6.44 -18.21 67.41
C THR A 369 -7.59 -17.92 68.39
N LEU A 370 -8.85 -18.03 67.95
CA LEU A 370 -10.02 -17.79 68.81
C LEU A 370 -10.17 -18.80 69.96
N THR A 371 -9.64 -20.00 69.79
CA THR A 371 -9.61 -21.04 70.83
C THR A 371 -8.49 -20.77 71.84
N TYR A 372 -7.32 -20.34 71.35
CA TYR A 372 -6.16 -20.10 72.20
C TYR A 372 -6.22 -18.78 72.98
N LEU A 373 -6.76 -17.70 72.37
CA LEU A 373 -6.76 -16.36 72.95
C LEU A 373 -7.45 -16.27 74.34
N PRO A 374 -8.63 -16.88 74.57
CA PRO A 374 -9.29 -16.84 75.88
C PRO A 374 -8.53 -17.65 76.93
N ALA A 375 -8.02 -18.83 76.55
CA ALA A 375 -7.24 -19.68 77.43
C ALA A 375 -5.95 -19.00 77.88
N SER A 376 -5.27 -18.33 76.95
CA SER A 376 -4.05 -17.57 77.24
C SER A 376 -4.32 -16.36 78.12
N PHE A 377 -5.39 -15.60 77.88
CA PHE A 377 -5.79 -14.46 78.73
C PHE A 377 -6.08 -14.90 80.17
N VAL A 378 -6.83 -15.99 80.36
CA VAL A 378 -7.12 -16.52 81.69
C VAL A 378 -5.85 -17.07 82.35
N SER A 379 -4.97 -17.73 81.58
CA SER A 379 -3.66 -18.19 82.05
C SER A 379 -2.75 -17.03 82.49
N THR A 380 -2.75 -15.89 81.79
CA THR A 380 -1.95 -14.72 82.21
C THR A 380 -2.54 -14.05 83.45
N LEU A 381 -3.86 -13.91 83.51
CA LEU A 381 -4.56 -13.25 84.61
C LEU A 381 -4.47 -14.05 85.93
N LEU A 382 -4.45 -15.38 85.85
CA LEU A 382 -4.34 -16.28 87.00
C LEU A 382 -2.92 -16.77 87.27
N GLY A 383 -2.05 -16.80 86.25
CA GLY A 383 -0.71 -17.36 86.30
C GLY A 383 0.24 -16.66 87.28
N MET A 384 -0.09 -15.45 87.72
CA MET A 384 0.65 -14.77 88.79
C MET A 384 0.33 -15.26 90.21
N ASN A 385 -0.75 -16.02 90.44
CA ASN A 385 -1.20 -16.41 91.78
C ASN A 385 -1.40 -17.94 91.97
N LEU A 386 -1.17 -18.76 90.95
CA LEU A 386 -1.55 -20.18 90.99
C LEU A 386 -0.44 -21.13 91.47
N PHE A 387 0.82 -20.69 91.43
CA PHE A 387 1.98 -21.49 91.83
C PHE A 387 2.61 -20.88 93.07
N ASP A 388 2.29 -21.43 94.23
CA ASP A 388 2.90 -21.07 95.51
C ASP A 388 4.04 -22.07 95.78
N PHE A 389 5.29 -21.59 95.76
CA PHE A 389 6.48 -22.40 96.03
C PHE A 389 6.96 -22.13 97.45
N ASN A 390 6.23 -22.59 98.47
CA ASN A 390 6.67 -22.44 99.86
C ASN A 390 6.34 -23.69 100.69
N ASP A 391 7.36 -24.50 100.98
CA ASP A 391 7.41 -25.38 102.14
C ASP A 391 8.88 -25.49 102.65
N PRO A 392 9.17 -25.16 103.94
CA PRO A 392 10.51 -25.28 104.53
C PRO A 392 11.04 -26.71 104.71
N ASN A 393 10.27 -27.77 104.41
CA ASN A 393 10.68 -29.15 104.68
C ASN A 393 10.78 -30.03 103.43
N GLY A 394 11.78 -29.77 102.59
CA GLY A 394 12.62 -30.79 101.94
C GLY A 394 11.98 -31.96 101.18
N LYS A 395 10.72 -31.88 100.75
CA LYS A 395 10.06 -32.86 99.87
C LYS A 395 9.48 -32.13 98.66
N MET A 396 10.12 -32.30 97.50
CA MET A 396 9.61 -31.83 96.22
C MET A 396 8.36 -32.62 95.83
N ASN A 397 7.20 -32.25 96.39
CA ASN A 397 5.90 -32.59 95.84
C ASN A 397 5.41 -31.37 95.08
N PHE A 398 5.28 -31.51 93.76
CA PHE A 398 4.66 -30.52 92.88
C PHE A 398 3.19 -30.37 93.30
N THR A 399 2.91 -29.51 94.27
CA THR A 399 1.56 -29.29 94.80
C THR A 399 0.89 -28.22 93.94
N VAL A 400 0.14 -28.68 92.94
CA VAL A 400 -0.82 -27.85 92.23
C VAL A 400 -1.81 -27.31 93.26
N SER A 401 -1.95 -25.99 93.35
CA SER A 401 -2.91 -25.36 94.27
C SER A 401 -4.32 -25.95 94.05
N PRO A 402 -5.08 -26.31 95.10
CA PRO A 402 -6.46 -26.83 95.00
C PRO A 402 -7.41 -25.90 94.23
N GLN A 403 -7.03 -24.62 94.04
CA GLN A 403 -7.78 -23.60 93.33
C GLN A 403 -7.61 -23.65 91.80
N PHE A 404 -6.83 -24.58 91.25
CA PHE A 404 -6.70 -24.81 89.81
C PHE A 404 -8.06 -25.04 89.11
N TRP A 405 -9.07 -25.53 89.83
CA TRP A 405 -10.41 -25.71 89.27
C TRP A 405 -11.08 -24.39 88.85
N ILE A 406 -10.71 -23.25 89.45
CA ILE A 406 -11.21 -21.91 89.08
C ILE A 406 -10.77 -21.52 87.66
N PHE A 407 -9.55 -21.90 87.27
CA PHE A 407 -9.06 -21.72 85.90
C PHE A 407 -9.97 -22.45 84.90
N VAL A 408 -10.34 -23.71 85.18
CA VAL A 408 -11.19 -24.52 84.31
C VAL A 408 -12.60 -23.94 84.20
N VAL A 409 -13.18 -23.51 85.33
CA VAL A 409 -14.54 -22.94 85.39
C VAL A 409 -14.66 -21.62 84.64
N ILE A 410 -13.59 -20.82 84.53
CA ILE A 410 -13.61 -19.54 83.82
C ILE A 410 -13.20 -19.71 82.35
N ALA A 411 -12.16 -20.49 82.07
CA ALA A 411 -11.62 -20.66 80.71
C ALA A 411 -12.60 -21.38 79.77
N VAL A 412 -13.28 -22.44 80.24
CA VAL A 412 -14.17 -23.24 79.40
C VAL A 412 -15.39 -22.44 78.90
N PRO A 413 -16.15 -21.72 79.76
CA PRO A 413 -17.28 -20.92 79.30
C PRO A 413 -16.86 -19.76 78.41
N LEU A 414 -15.71 -19.12 78.70
CA LEU A 414 -15.22 -18.00 77.90
C LEU A 414 -14.86 -18.46 76.48
N THR A 415 -14.22 -19.62 76.36
CA THR A 415 -13.91 -20.25 75.07
C THR A 415 -15.18 -20.68 74.33
N ALA A 416 -16.18 -21.22 75.04
CA ALA A 416 -17.47 -21.56 74.47
C ALA A 416 -18.23 -20.32 73.94
N LEU A 417 -18.14 -19.19 74.65
CA LEU A 417 -18.77 -17.93 74.26
C LEU A 417 -18.09 -17.33 73.03
N THR A 418 -16.75 -17.30 72.96
CA THR A 418 -16.03 -16.78 71.79
C THR A 418 -16.28 -17.61 70.53
N LEU A 419 -16.24 -18.95 70.64
CA LEU A 419 -16.56 -19.86 69.52
C LEU A 419 -18.04 -19.76 69.13
N GLY A 420 -18.94 -19.70 70.11
CA GLY A 420 -20.38 -19.53 69.88
C GLY A 420 -20.72 -18.21 69.19
N PHE A 421 -20.10 -17.10 69.61
CA PHE A 421 -20.25 -15.79 68.98
C PHE A 421 -19.73 -15.78 67.54
N TRP A 422 -18.56 -16.37 67.27
CA TRP A 422 -18.02 -16.51 65.92
C TRP A 422 -18.93 -17.36 65.02
N TYR A 423 -19.39 -18.51 65.52
CA TYR A 423 -20.32 -19.39 64.78
C TYR A 423 -21.62 -18.67 64.44
N PHE A 424 -22.18 -17.93 65.40
CA PHE A 424 -23.39 -17.15 65.20
C PHE A 424 -23.21 -16.02 64.19
N MET A 425 -22.11 -15.27 64.28
CA MET A 425 -21.76 -14.23 63.30
C MET A 425 -21.54 -14.82 61.90
N MET A 426 -20.84 -15.94 61.79
CA MET A 426 -20.61 -16.64 60.52
C MET A 426 -21.93 -17.07 59.88
N ARG A 427 -22.84 -17.70 60.66
CA ARG A 427 -24.19 -18.07 60.19
C ARG A 427 -25.01 -16.87 59.74
N ARG A 428 -24.98 -15.75 60.49
CA ARG A 428 -25.67 -14.51 60.09
C ARG A 428 -25.13 -13.92 58.79
N ARG A 429 -23.81 -13.88 58.61
CA ARG A 429 -23.17 -13.42 57.36
C ARG A 429 -23.56 -14.29 56.16
N LEU A 430 -23.66 -15.61 56.34
CA LEU A 430 -24.11 -16.53 55.30
C LEU A 430 -25.58 -16.33 54.93
N LYS A 431 -26.45 -16.07 55.91
CA LYS A 431 -27.87 -15.79 55.67
C LYS A 431 -28.08 -14.46 54.92
N ASN A 432 -27.31 -13.43 55.28
CA ASN A 432 -27.38 -12.14 54.61
C ASN A 432 -26.87 -12.19 53.15
N ARG A 433 -25.82 -12.98 52.85
CA ARG A 433 -25.33 -13.19 51.47
C ARG A 433 -26.38 -13.86 50.56
N LYS A 434 -27.11 -14.87 51.05
CA LYS A 434 -28.20 -15.51 50.30
C LYS A 434 -29.36 -14.56 49.98
N GLN A 435 -29.56 -13.52 50.79
CA GLN A 435 -30.63 -12.54 50.60
C GLN A 435 -30.23 -11.44 49.60
N SER A 436 -28.93 -11.14 49.49
CA SER A 436 -28.36 -10.26 48.46
C SER A 436 -28.42 -10.87 47.05
N ASP A 437 -28.16 -12.18 46.91
CA ASP A 437 -28.22 -12.87 45.61
C ASP A 437 -29.66 -13.00 45.06
N CYS A 438 -30.68 -13.11 45.94
CA CYS A 438 -32.08 -13.16 45.51
C CYS A 438 -32.68 -11.78 45.18
N GLY A 439 -32.03 -10.68 45.58
CA GLY A 439 -32.52 -9.32 45.34
C GLY A 439 -32.03 -8.66 44.04
N GLY A 440 -30.96 -9.21 43.42
CA GLY A 440 -30.34 -8.63 42.22
C GLY A 440 -30.95 -9.05 40.88
N ASN A 441 -31.85 -10.04 40.87
CA ASN A 441 -32.28 -10.72 39.63
C ASN A 441 -33.67 -10.32 39.12
N THR A 442 -34.19 -9.13 39.48
CA THR A 442 -35.56 -8.69 39.09
C THR A 442 -35.61 -7.40 38.26
N LYS A 443 -34.51 -6.98 37.64
CA LYS A 443 -34.55 -5.90 36.64
C LYS A 443 -33.73 -6.26 35.42
N PHE A 444 -34.31 -7.07 34.54
CA PHE A 444 -34.12 -7.03 33.08
C PHE A 444 -35.05 -8.10 32.48
N GLU A 445 -36.32 -7.74 32.34
CA GLU A 445 -37.16 -8.13 31.20
C GLU A 445 -37.92 -6.88 30.74
#